data_AF-A0A9W4Q1A0-F1
#
_entry.id   AF-A0A9W4Q1A0-F1
#
_cell.length_a   1.000
_cell.length_b   1.000
_cell.length_c   1.000
_cell.angle_alpha   90.00
_cell.angle_beta   90.00
_cell.angle_gamma   90.00
#
_symmetry.space_group_name_H-M   'P 1'
#
loop_
_entity.id
_entity.type
_entity.pdbx_description
1 polymer ?
#
loop_
_entity_poly.entity_id
_entity_poly.type
_entity_poly.pdbx_seq_one_letter_code
_entity_poly.pdbx_strand_id
1 'polypeptide(L)'
;MLHDTSLADRSFYEAELHQAVMTAFCNVLHGSRLPPMTVLSMAAEALGSVYREIHDAHRGDNACPCGWQPDPQADNAILQTALAMTAQILPQPDLRQMRMAGRA
;
A
#
# COMPACT_ATOMS: atom_id res chain seq x y z
N MET A 1 -4.09 -28.23 -14.09
CA MET A 1 -2.96 -27.57 -13.39
C MET A 1 -3.04 -26.09 -13.70
N LEU A 2 -3.87 -25.36 -12.95
CA LEU A 2 -4.13 -23.92 -13.09
C LEU A 2 -4.33 -23.44 -11.65
N HIS A 3 -3.48 -22.54 -11.15
CA HIS A 3 -3.70 -21.61 -10.00
C HIS A 3 -2.41 -21.00 -9.38
N ASP A 4 -1.21 -21.18 -9.95
CA ASP A 4 0.02 -20.61 -9.35
C ASP A 4 0.42 -19.23 -9.92
N THR A 5 -0.08 -18.85 -11.10
CA THR A 5 0.31 -17.61 -11.79
C THR A 5 -0.29 -16.35 -11.12
N SER A 6 -1.50 -16.42 -10.57
CA SER A 6 -2.23 -15.27 -10.03
C SER A 6 -1.63 -14.69 -8.74
N LEU A 7 -0.99 -15.52 -7.90
CA LEU A 7 -0.38 -15.07 -6.65
C LEU A 7 1.03 -14.50 -6.88
N ALA A 8 1.79 -15.11 -7.79
CA ALA A 8 3.09 -14.60 -8.21
C ALA A 8 2.94 -13.22 -8.88
N ASP A 9 1.97 -13.07 -9.79
CA ASP A 9 1.65 -11.80 -10.44
C ASP A 9 1.25 -10.74 -9.41
N ARG A 10 0.38 -11.10 -8.45
CA ARG A 10 -0.02 -10.18 -7.38
C ARG A 10 1.17 -9.72 -6.53
N SER A 11 2.06 -10.63 -6.13
CA SER A 11 3.23 -10.28 -5.31
C SER A 11 4.20 -9.36 -6.06
N PHE A 12 4.32 -9.54 -7.37
CA PHE A 12 5.12 -8.69 -8.24
C PHE A 12 4.53 -7.27 -8.31
N TYR A 13 3.24 -7.13 -8.61
CA TYR A 13 2.59 -5.82 -8.67
C TYR A 13 2.54 -5.11 -7.30
N GLU A 14 2.41 -5.86 -6.20
CA GLU A 14 2.52 -5.31 -4.84
C GLU A 14 3.93 -4.74 -4.59
N ALA A 15 4.98 -5.44 -5.00
CA ALA A 15 6.36 -4.97 -4.87
C ALA A 15 6.65 -3.75 -5.76
N GLU A 16 6.16 -3.74 -7.01
CA GLU A 16 6.28 -2.59 -7.91
C GLU A 16 5.60 -1.35 -7.34
N LEU A 17 4.35 -1.49 -6.85
CA LEU A 17 3.61 -0.38 -6.25
C LEU A 17 4.30 0.13 -4.99
N HIS A 18 4.77 -0.75 -4.11
CA HIS A 18 5.53 -0.36 -2.92
C HIS A 18 6.77 0.44 -3.30
N GLN A 19 7.52 0.00 -4.32
CA GLN A 19 8.73 0.70 -4.75
C GLN A 19 8.42 2.07 -5.37
N ALA A 20 7.34 2.19 -6.15
CA ALA A 20 6.89 3.47 -6.69
C ALA A 20 6.54 4.45 -5.56
N VAL A 21 5.79 4.00 -4.55
CA VAL A 21 5.41 4.81 -3.38
C VAL A 21 6.64 5.22 -2.58
N MET A 22 7.57 4.30 -2.31
CA MET A 22 8.79 4.58 -1.56
C MET A 22 9.69 5.60 -2.30
N THR A 23 9.78 5.48 -3.62
CA THR A 23 10.53 6.42 -4.45
C THR A 23 9.92 7.82 -4.38
N ALA A 24 8.60 7.92 -4.54
CA ALA A 24 7.89 9.20 -4.41
C ALA A 24 8.06 9.83 -3.02
N PHE A 25 7.88 9.04 -1.96
CA PHE A 25 8.09 9.46 -0.58
C PHE A 25 9.52 10.00 -0.37
N CYS A 26 10.54 9.25 -0.77
CA CYS A 26 11.93 9.66 -0.64
C CYS A 26 12.19 10.97 -1.40
N ASN A 27 11.70 11.11 -2.63
CA ASN A 27 11.90 12.31 -3.43
C ASN A 27 11.31 13.56 -2.75
N VAL A 28 10.07 13.45 -2.24
CA VAL A 28 9.41 14.55 -1.51
C VAL A 28 10.13 14.86 -0.20
N LEU A 29 10.53 13.84 0.56
CA LEU A 29 11.23 14.02 1.84
C LEU A 29 12.56 14.76 1.65
N HIS A 30 13.38 14.32 0.69
CA HIS A 30 14.67 14.95 0.39
C HIS A 30 14.51 16.38 -0.15
N GLY A 31 13.52 16.62 -1.02
CA GLY A 31 13.28 17.93 -1.62
C GLY A 31 12.68 18.97 -0.68
N SER A 32 11.87 18.54 0.30
CA SER A 32 11.09 19.45 1.17
C SER A 32 11.68 19.66 2.57
N ARG A 33 12.49 18.72 3.07
CA ARG A 33 12.95 18.66 4.48
C ARG A 33 11.82 18.64 5.52
N LEU A 34 10.62 18.23 5.12
CA LEU A 34 9.48 18.08 6.04
C LEU A 34 9.65 16.87 6.97
N PRO A 35 8.97 16.84 8.13
CA PRO A 35 8.93 15.65 8.96
C PRO A 35 8.33 14.44 8.21
N PRO A 36 8.80 13.19 8.46
CA PRO A 36 8.30 12.00 7.77
C PRO A 36 6.78 11.83 7.83
N MET A 37 6.16 12.12 8.97
CA MET A 37 4.70 12.03 9.14
C MET A 37 3.95 13.04 8.27
N THR A 38 4.50 14.23 8.04
CA THR A 38 3.89 15.22 7.12
C THR A 38 3.89 14.68 5.70
N VAL A 39 4.98 14.04 5.27
CA VAL A 39 5.07 13.42 3.94
C VAL A 39 4.14 12.21 3.81
N LEU A 40 4.00 11.40 4.86
CA LEU A 40 3.03 10.30 4.89
C LEU A 40 1.57 10.81 4.81
N SER A 41 1.24 11.90 5.49
CA SER A 41 -0.09 12.53 5.37
C SER A 41 -0.36 13.02 3.95
N MET A 42 0.61 13.68 3.31
CA MET A 42 0.49 14.10 1.90
C MET A 42 0.34 12.90 0.95
N ALA A 43 1.03 11.79 1.20
CA ALA A 43 0.86 10.57 0.43
C ALA A 43 -0.55 9.98 0.58
N ALA A 44 -1.13 10.02 1.79
CA ALA A 44 -2.51 9.60 2.03
C ALA A 44 -3.53 10.51 1.32
N GLU A 45 -3.32 11.83 1.33
CA GLU A 45 -4.14 12.78 0.58
C GLU A 45 -4.08 12.54 -0.94
N ALA A 46 -2.88 12.28 -1.47
CA ALA A 46 -2.70 11.95 -2.88
C ALA A 46 -3.42 10.65 -3.26
N LEU A 47 -3.34 9.61 -2.42
CA LEU A 47 -4.09 8.36 -2.60
C LEU A 47 -5.60 8.61 -2.60
N GLY A 48 -6.10 9.47 -1.71
CA GLY A 48 -7.50 9.88 -1.68
C GLY A 48 -7.95 10.61 -2.96
N SER A 49 -7.07 11.44 -3.56
CA SER A 49 -7.35 12.07 -4.87
C SER A 49 -7.45 11.03 -5.98
N VAL A 50 -6.50 10.10 -6.06
CA VAL A 50 -6.52 9.00 -7.03
C VAL A 50 -7.78 8.16 -6.87
N TYR A 51 -8.15 7.80 -5.63
CA TYR A 51 -9.40 7.08 -5.36
C TYR A 51 -10.61 7.83 -5.94
N ARG A 52 -10.72 9.14 -5.69
CA ARG A 52 -11.82 9.96 -6.23
C ARG A 52 -11.85 9.96 -7.75
N GLU A 53 -10.70 10.10 -8.40
CA GLU A 53 -10.60 10.11 -9.87
C GLU A 53 -11.07 8.76 -10.46
N ILE A 54 -10.66 7.65 -9.85
CA ILE A 54 -11.10 6.31 -10.27
C ILE A 54 -12.60 6.15 -9.99
N HIS A 55 -13.07 6.53 -8.81
CA HIS A 55 -14.50 6.51 -8.45
C HIS A 55 -15.34 7.29 -9.46
N ASP A 56 -14.91 8.49 -9.86
CA ASP A 56 -15.61 9.33 -10.81
C ASP A 56 -15.63 8.71 -12.22
N ALA A 57 -14.56 8.00 -12.63
CA ALA A 57 -14.52 7.24 -13.88
C ALA A 57 -15.49 6.03 -13.92
N HIS A 58 -16.00 5.61 -12.76
CA HIS A 58 -17.02 4.55 -12.66
C HIS A 58 -18.44 5.11 -12.50
N ARG A 59 -18.61 6.44 -12.62
CA ARG A 59 -19.91 7.12 -12.64
C ARG A 59 -20.22 7.68 -14.02
N GLY A 60 -21.50 7.71 -14.37
CA GLY A 60 -22.01 8.34 -15.60
C GLY A 60 -22.15 7.39 -16.80
N ASP A 61 -22.52 7.98 -17.94
CA ASP A 61 -22.98 7.24 -19.13
C ASP A 61 -21.86 6.44 -19.84
N ASN A 62 -20.59 6.75 -19.55
CA ASN A 62 -19.41 6.04 -20.03
C ASN A 62 -18.62 5.40 -18.88
N ALA A 63 -19.31 4.90 -17.86
CA ALA A 63 -18.67 4.23 -16.73
C ALA A 63 -17.80 3.05 -17.19
N CYS A 64 -16.63 2.91 -16.55
CA CYS A 64 -15.75 1.76 -16.77
C CYS A 64 -16.51 0.42 -16.60
N PRO A 65 -16.41 -0.52 -17.57
CA PRO A 65 -17.20 -1.75 -17.55
C PRO A 65 -16.62 -2.85 -16.65
N CYS A 66 -15.64 -2.55 -15.80
CA CYS A 66 -14.95 -3.56 -14.98
C CYS A 66 -15.83 -4.18 -13.88
N GLY A 67 -17.01 -3.59 -13.61
CA GLY A 67 -17.99 -4.10 -12.64
C GLY A 67 -17.75 -3.68 -11.18
N TRP A 68 -16.67 -2.95 -10.89
CA TRP A 68 -16.48 -2.33 -9.57
C TRP A 68 -17.50 -1.21 -9.35
N GLN A 69 -18.22 -1.27 -8.23
CA GLN A 69 -19.19 -0.26 -7.81
C GLN A 69 -18.61 0.45 -6.58
N PRO A 70 -18.13 1.70 -6.72
CA PRO A 70 -17.51 2.40 -5.62
C PRO A 70 -18.50 2.67 -4.47
N ASP A 71 -18.11 2.32 -3.25
CA ASP A 71 -18.78 2.69 -2.01
C ASP A 71 -17.77 3.40 -1.12
N PRO A 72 -17.79 4.74 -1.05
CA PRO A 72 -16.81 5.50 -0.30
C PRO A 72 -16.69 5.09 1.16
N GLN A 73 -17.77 4.63 1.80
CA GLN A 73 -17.69 4.22 3.20
C GLN A 73 -16.98 2.86 3.33
N ALA A 74 -17.40 1.88 2.52
CA ALA A 74 -16.81 0.54 2.54
C ALA A 74 -15.37 0.53 2.05
N ASP A 75 -15.08 1.25 0.96
CA ASP A 75 -13.75 1.35 0.36
C ASP A 75 -12.75 1.97 1.34
N ASN A 76 -13.11 3.07 2.01
CA ASN A 76 -12.25 3.69 3.01
C ASN A 76 -11.97 2.75 4.20
N ALA A 77 -12.98 1.99 4.66
CA ALA A 77 -12.80 1.03 5.74
C ALA A 77 -11.81 -0.09 5.33
N ILE A 78 -11.88 -0.58 4.09
CA ILE A 78 -10.94 -1.57 3.54
C ILE A 78 -9.52 -0.99 3.51
N LEU A 79 -9.34 0.22 3.00
CA LEU A 79 -8.03 0.88 2.93
C LEU A 79 -7.42 1.11 4.32
N GLN A 80 -8.22 1.60 5.27
CA GLN A 80 -7.80 1.78 6.67
C GLN A 80 -7.39 0.46 7.31
N THR A 81 -8.16 -0.61 7.07
CA THR A 81 -7.85 -1.95 7.57
C THR A 81 -6.54 -2.47 6.98
N ALA A 82 -6.34 -2.34 5.67
CA ALA A 82 -5.11 -2.78 5.00
C ALA A 82 -3.88 -2.03 5.53
N LEU A 83 -3.99 -0.71 5.73
CA LEU A 83 -2.93 0.09 6.34
C LEU A 83 -2.65 -0.36 7.78
N ALA A 84 -3.69 -0.53 8.60
CA ALA A 84 -3.52 -0.96 9.98
C ALA A 84 -2.90 -2.36 10.10
N MET A 85 -3.22 -3.28 9.19
CA MET A 85 -2.63 -4.62 9.15
C MET A 85 -1.14 -4.61 8.78
N THR A 86 -0.75 -3.76 7.83
CA THR A 86 0.63 -3.70 7.33
C THR A 86 1.55 -2.84 8.19
N ALA A 87 1.01 -1.85 8.89
CA ALA A 87 1.75 -0.99 9.80
C ALA A 87 2.05 -1.64 11.18
N GLN A 88 1.62 -2.88 11.41
CA GLN A 88 1.90 -3.59 12.65
C GLN A 88 3.41 -3.74 12.84
N ILE A 89 3.93 -3.18 13.93
CA ILE A 89 5.32 -3.40 14.34
C ILE A 89 5.42 -4.87 14.76
N LEU A 90 6.01 -5.71 13.90
CA LEU A 90 6.33 -7.07 14.28
C LEU A 90 7.34 -7.04 15.43
N PRO A 91 7.10 -7.79 16.53
CA PRO A 91 8.08 -7.91 17.59
C PRO A 91 9.40 -8.41 16.98
N GLN A 92 10.47 -7.64 17.15
CA GLN A 92 11.79 -8.15 16.78
C GLN A 92 12.09 -9.38 17.66
N PRO A 93 12.56 -10.49 17.07
CA PRO A 93 12.94 -11.65 17.87
C PRO A 93 14.02 -11.24 18.88
N ASP A 94 13.80 -11.57 20.14
CA ASP A 94 14.78 -11.31 21.19
C ASP A 94 16.07 -12.07 20.86
N LEU A 95 17.10 -11.33 20.43
CA LEU A 95 18.40 -11.89 20.06
C LEU A 95 19.04 -12.65 21.22
N ARG A 96 18.63 -12.39 22.48
CA ARG A 96 19.08 -13.12 23.67
C ARG A 96 18.48 -14.53 23.76
N GLN A 97 17.39 -14.80 23.03
CA GLN A 97 16.69 -16.08 22.99
C GLN A 97 16.99 -16.89 21.73
N MET A 98 17.72 -16.31 20.76
CA MET A 98 18.17 -17.04 19.59
C MET A 98 19.26 -18.05 19.96
N ARG A 99 19.01 -19.33 19.68
CA ARG A 99 20.03 -20.38 19.78
C ARG A 99 21.15 -20.11 18.78
N MET A 100 22.37 -19.95 19.28
CA MET A 100 23.59 -19.85 18.46
C MET A 100 23.68 -21.07 17.53
N ALA A 101 23.64 -20.84 16.21
CA ALA A 101 23.66 -21.90 15.19
C ALA A 101 25.08 -22.27 14.72
N GLY A 102 26.12 -21.62 15.25
CA GLY A 102 27.51 -21.87 14.86
C GLY A 102 28.25 -22.76 15.85
N ARG A 103 29.11 -23.65 15.34
CA ARG A 103 30.23 -24.23 16.08
C ARG A 103 31.53 -23.79 15.37
N ALA A 104 32.50 -23.34 16.15
CA ALA A 104 33.86 -23.02 15.69
C ALA A 104 34.73 -24.29 15.66
#